data_AF-A0A2R6LRT7-F1
#
_entry.id   AF-A0A2R6LRT7-F1
#
_cell.length_a   1.000
_cell.length_b   1.000
_cell.length_c   1.000
_cell.angle_alpha   90.00
_cell.angle_beta   90.00
_cell.angle_gamma   90.00
#
_symmetry.space_group_name_H-M   'P 1'
#
loop_
_entity.id
_entity.type
_entity.pdbx_description
1 polymer ?
#
loop_
_entity_poly.entity_id
_entity_poly.type
_entity_poly.pdbx_seq_one_letter_code
_entity_poly.pdbx_strand_id
1 'polypeptide(L)'
;MSRPVPEAAPVVGLVLAFAFALFGLLFSSDHLATVLVSVGLLYPFVVFGIVRSESPQTVFVPDAVLAAGFLGAAPTLLYGVVAGRPLFGALVAAVVAVPPVLYHARFGEPVTPLSPDASLAVGLLAAGGLLAYGAAEGLLVGALAAAIVGLGAVDYRRRRGGRLRRRSRTVGVACCLGGGLAAFGVLAATGRPNEGLAAGAVLVTIGGALALDAGS
;
A
#
# COMPACT_ATOMS: atom_id res chain seq x y z
N MET A 1 -12.99 4.85 -37.24
CA MET A 1 -12.58 4.05 -36.07
C MET A 1 -12.36 5.01 -34.92
N SER A 2 -13.25 5.00 -33.92
CA SER A 2 -13.10 5.79 -32.69
C SER A 2 -11.88 5.27 -31.93
N ARG A 3 -10.83 6.09 -31.81
CA ARG A 3 -9.75 5.77 -30.88
C ARG A 3 -10.35 5.75 -29.47
N PRO A 4 -10.11 4.72 -28.66
CA PRO A 4 -10.43 4.79 -27.24
C PRO A 4 -9.72 6.02 -26.67
N VAL A 5 -10.45 6.82 -25.89
CA VAL A 5 -9.94 8.01 -25.19
C VAL A 5 -9.68 7.57 -23.74
N PRO A 6 -8.53 6.93 -23.46
CA PRO A 6 -8.23 6.38 -22.13
C PRO A 6 -8.28 7.45 -21.02
N GLU A 7 -8.19 8.72 -21.38
CA GLU A 7 -8.28 9.88 -20.50
C GLU A 7 -9.68 10.08 -19.89
N ALA A 8 -10.74 9.56 -20.53
CA ALA A 8 -12.10 9.72 -20.04
C ALA A 8 -12.39 8.86 -18.79
N ALA A 9 -11.76 7.69 -18.67
CA ALA A 9 -11.99 6.79 -17.53
C ALA A 9 -11.59 7.42 -16.17
N PRO A 10 -10.39 8.01 -16.01
CA PRO A 10 -10.00 8.72 -14.79
C PRO A 10 -10.98 9.83 -14.39
N VAL A 11 -11.55 10.55 -15.35
CA VAL A 11 -12.56 11.60 -15.08
C VAL A 11 -13.82 10.98 -14.49
N VAL A 12 -14.30 9.86 -15.03
CA VAL A 12 -15.45 9.13 -14.48
C VAL A 12 -15.16 8.66 -13.06
N GLY A 13 -13.98 8.06 -12.82
CA GLY A 13 -13.56 7.64 -11.49
C GLY A 13 -13.50 8.80 -10.50
N LEU A 14 -13.00 9.96 -10.94
CA LEU A 14 -12.94 11.18 -10.13
C LEU A 14 -14.33 11.69 -9.76
N VAL A 15 -15.26 11.77 -10.72
CA VAL A 15 -16.63 12.21 -10.47
C VAL A 15 -17.32 11.28 -9.48
N LEU A 16 -17.21 9.95 -9.66
CA LEU A 16 -17.79 8.97 -8.75
C LEU A 16 -17.20 9.05 -7.35
N ALA A 17 -15.87 9.11 -7.24
CA ALA A 17 -15.17 9.22 -5.98
C ALA A 17 -15.53 10.52 -5.24
N PHE A 18 -15.58 11.65 -5.95
CA PHE A 18 -15.90 12.93 -5.35
C PHE A 18 -17.37 13.03 -4.92
N ALA A 19 -18.30 12.51 -5.72
CA ALA A 19 -19.72 12.44 -5.35
C ALA A 19 -19.91 11.59 -4.08
N PHE A 20 -19.25 10.43 -4.00
CA PHE A 20 -19.30 9.59 -2.81
C PHE A 20 -18.62 10.25 -1.60
N ALA A 21 -17.46 10.87 -1.80
CA ALA A 21 -16.74 11.57 -0.74
C ALA A 21 -17.56 12.73 -0.16
N LEU A 22 -18.20 13.54 -1.02
CA LEU A 22 -19.05 14.64 -0.61
C LEU A 22 -20.28 14.14 0.14
N PHE A 23 -20.93 13.06 -0.35
CA PHE A 23 -22.03 12.43 0.35
C PHE A 23 -21.61 11.93 1.73
N GLY A 24 -20.51 11.17 1.82
CA GLY A 24 -20.03 10.65 3.09
C GLY A 24 -19.57 11.76 4.05
N LEU A 25 -18.97 12.85 3.55
CA LEU A 25 -18.61 14.00 4.39
C LEU A 25 -19.84 14.69 5.01
N LEU A 26 -20.96 14.76 4.26
CA LEU A 26 -22.17 15.42 4.73
C LEU A 26 -23.06 14.52 5.60
N PHE A 27 -23.05 13.21 5.36
CA PHE A 27 -24.04 12.29 5.92
C PHE A 27 -23.45 11.11 6.71
N SER A 28 -22.14 10.85 6.66
CA SER A 28 -21.47 9.77 7.40
C SER A 28 -20.76 10.28 8.63
N SER A 29 -20.76 9.48 9.69
CA SER A 29 -19.90 9.69 10.86
C SER A 29 -18.50 9.08 10.69
N ASP A 30 -18.35 8.07 9.82
CA ASP A 30 -17.06 7.42 9.55
C ASP A 30 -16.38 8.02 8.31
N HIS A 31 -15.59 9.05 8.55
CA HIS A 31 -14.87 9.79 7.52
C HIS A 31 -13.70 9.00 6.94
N LEU A 32 -13.05 8.12 7.72
CA LEU A 32 -11.96 7.27 7.22
C LEU A 32 -12.50 6.20 6.26
N ALA A 33 -13.61 5.55 6.61
CA ALA A 33 -14.27 4.61 5.72
C ALA A 33 -14.74 5.31 4.44
N THR A 34 -15.27 6.53 4.56
CA THR A 34 -15.65 7.36 3.41
C THR A 34 -14.48 7.58 2.46
N VAL A 35 -13.31 7.98 2.98
CA VAL A 35 -12.10 8.17 2.16
C VAL A 35 -11.65 6.86 1.52
N LEU A 36 -11.60 5.77 2.29
CA LEU A 36 -11.19 4.47 1.80
C LEU A 36 -12.04 3.99 0.61
N VAL A 37 -13.38 4.10 0.72
CA VAL A 37 -14.29 3.74 -0.35
C VAL A 37 -14.15 4.68 -1.54
N SER A 38 -14.04 5.99 -1.31
CA SER A 38 -13.83 6.97 -2.39
C SER A 38 -12.58 6.66 -3.21
N VAL A 39 -11.48 6.32 -2.54
CA VAL A 39 -10.21 5.95 -3.19
C VAL A 39 -10.35 4.60 -3.90
N GLY A 40 -11.05 3.64 -3.28
CA GLY A 40 -11.38 2.35 -3.90
C GLY A 40 -12.22 2.49 -5.17
N LEU A 41 -13.10 3.49 -5.25
CA LEU A 41 -13.85 3.83 -6.46
C LEU A 41 -12.96 4.51 -7.51
N LEU A 42 -12.02 5.35 -7.10
CA LEU A 42 -11.14 6.10 -8.01
C LEU A 42 -10.11 5.20 -8.72
N TYR A 43 -9.41 4.35 -7.97
CA TYR A 43 -8.22 3.67 -8.49
C TYR A 43 -8.43 2.73 -9.67
N PRO A 44 -9.49 1.94 -9.78
CA PRO A 44 -9.71 1.10 -10.96
C PRO A 44 -9.71 1.90 -12.26
N PHE A 45 -10.28 3.10 -12.25
CA PHE A 45 -10.33 3.99 -13.41
C PHE A 45 -8.99 4.65 -13.71
N VAL A 46 -8.25 5.07 -12.68
CA VAL A 46 -6.89 5.61 -12.82
C VAL A 46 -5.96 4.53 -13.39
N VAL A 47 -6.01 3.31 -12.85
CA VAL A 47 -5.24 2.17 -13.34
C VAL A 47 -5.60 1.85 -14.78
N PHE A 48 -6.89 1.85 -15.14
CA PHE A 48 -7.33 1.66 -16.51
C PHE A 48 -6.74 2.73 -17.44
N GLY A 49 -6.78 4.00 -17.05
CA GLY A 49 -6.16 5.10 -17.80
C GLY A 49 -4.67 4.86 -18.00
N ILE A 50 -3.93 4.57 -16.93
CA ILE A 50 -2.48 4.31 -16.99
C ILE A 50 -2.13 3.14 -17.92
N VAL A 51 -2.88 2.03 -17.85
CA VAL A 51 -2.62 0.81 -18.64
C VAL A 51 -2.95 1.01 -20.12
N ARG A 52 -3.90 1.89 -20.44
CA ARG A 52 -4.37 2.11 -21.82
C ARG A 52 -3.76 3.34 -22.49
N SER A 53 -3.13 4.24 -21.75
CA SER A 53 -2.37 5.37 -22.31
C SER A 53 -1.01 4.92 -22.86
N GLU A 54 -0.65 5.40 -24.04
CA GLU A 54 0.68 5.17 -24.64
C GLU A 54 1.78 5.89 -23.87
N SER A 55 1.47 7.05 -23.28
CA SER A 55 2.38 7.88 -22.50
C SER A 55 1.69 8.38 -21.22
N PRO A 56 1.48 7.50 -20.21
CA PRO A 56 0.72 7.86 -19.01
C PRO A 56 1.31 9.07 -18.25
N GLN A 57 2.63 9.25 -18.31
CA GLN A 57 3.35 10.33 -17.64
C GLN A 57 3.03 11.74 -18.17
N THR A 58 2.48 11.87 -19.37
CA THR A 58 2.07 13.19 -19.90
C THR A 58 0.72 13.64 -19.36
N VAL A 59 -0.14 12.69 -18.98
CA VAL A 59 -1.46 12.96 -18.38
C VAL A 59 -1.35 12.99 -16.86
N PHE A 60 -0.64 12.01 -16.30
CA PHE A 60 -0.41 11.86 -14.88
C PHE A 60 1.04 12.19 -14.58
N VAL A 61 1.31 13.49 -14.37
CA VAL A 61 2.65 13.99 -14.06
C VAL A 61 3.13 13.32 -12.76
N PRO A 62 4.24 12.55 -12.79
CA PRO A 62 4.67 11.73 -11.65
C PRO A 62 4.77 12.50 -10.33
N ASP A 63 5.40 13.67 -10.35
CA ASP A 63 5.62 14.48 -9.14
C ASP A 63 4.30 15.03 -8.56
N ALA A 64 3.36 15.41 -9.44
CA ALA A 64 2.04 15.87 -9.02
C ALA A 64 1.21 14.72 -8.41
N VAL A 65 1.28 13.52 -9.00
CA VAL A 65 0.63 12.32 -8.46
C VAL A 65 1.21 11.96 -7.10
N LEU A 66 2.54 12.00 -6.95
CA LEU A 66 3.22 11.75 -5.67
C LEU A 66 2.77 12.76 -4.60
N ALA A 67 2.78 14.05 -4.94
CA ALA A 67 2.35 15.11 -4.04
C ALA A 67 0.88 14.93 -3.62
N ALA A 68 -0.02 14.63 -4.55
CA ALA A 68 -1.42 14.35 -4.25
C ALA A 68 -1.59 13.14 -3.32
N GLY A 69 -0.79 12.07 -3.54
CA GLY A 69 -0.75 10.91 -2.66
C GLY A 69 -0.38 11.28 -1.22
N PHE A 70 0.68 12.07 -1.03
CA PHE A 70 1.08 12.51 0.32
C PHE A 70 0.09 13.50 0.95
N LEU A 71 -0.46 14.42 0.15
CA LEU A 71 -1.48 15.37 0.60
C LEU A 71 -2.79 14.68 1.03
N GLY A 72 -3.12 13.52 0.45
CA GLY A 72 -4.25 12.70 0.91
C GLY A 72 -3.90 11.79 2.10
N ALA A 73 -2.69 11.21 2.10
CA ALA A 73 -2.29 10.23 3.11
C ALA A 73 -1.94 10.86 4.47
N ALA A 74 -1.27 12.01 4.49
CA ALA A 74 -0.88 12.64 5.75
C ALA A 74 -2.10 13.08 6.60
N PRO A 75 -3.13 13.72 6.04
CA PRO A 75 -4.34 14.07 6.80
C PRO A 75 -5.13 12.85 7.25
N THR A 76 -5.22 11.79 6.44
CA THR A 76 -5.96 10.56 6.83
C THR A 76 -5.26 9.83 7.98
N LEU A 77 -3.94 9.75 7.95
CA LEU A 77 -3.16 9.23 9.07
C LEU A 77 -3.36 10.06 10.33
N LEU A 78 -3.19 11.39 10.24
CA LEU A 78 -3.33 12.30 11.37
C LEU A 78 -4.75 12.25 11.96
N TYR A 79 -5.77 12.27 11.10
CA TYR A 79 -7.16 12.16 11.52
C TYR A 79 -7.42 10.82 12.24
N GLY A 80 -6.86 9.71 11.74
CA GLY A 80 -6.97 8.43 12.44
C GLY A 80 -6.33 8.43 13.83
N VAL A 81 -5.21 9.13 14.03
CA VAL A 81 -4.60 9.31 15.36
C VAL A 81 -5.52 10.14 16.26
N VAL A 82 -6.00 11.30 15.78
CA VAL A 82 -6.87 12.20 16.56
C VAL A 82 -8.21 11.54 16.91
N ALA A 83 -8.75 10.73 16.01
CA ALA A 83 -10.00 10.00 16.20
C ALA A 83 -9.85 8.71 17.04
N GLY A 84 -8.66 8.42 17.58
CA GLY A 84 -8.41 7.21 18.39
C GLY A 84 -8.45 5.90 17.60
N ARG A 85 -8.27 5.96 16.27
CA ARG A 85 -8.26 4.81 15.34
C ARG A 85 -6.97 4.79 14.50
N PRO A 86 -5.78 4.81 15.13
CA PRO A 86 -4.50 4.99 14.43
C PRO A 86 -4.21 3.89 13.38
N LEU A 87 -4.53 2.62 13.67
CA LEU A 87 -4.34 1.53 12.70
C LEU A 87 -5.21 1.71 11.45
N PHE A 88 -6.46 2.14 11.63
CA PHE A 88 -7.35 2.35 10.49
C PHE A 88 -6.91 3.56 9.67
N GLY A 89 -6.50 4.66 10.34
CA GLY A 89 -5.87 5.80 9.67
C GLY A 89 -4.62 5.40 8.88
N ALA A 90 -3.76 4.56 9.44
CA ALA A 90 -2.57 4.05 8.76
C ALA A 90 -2.91 3.17 7.55
N LEU A 91 -3.94 2.32 7.66
CA LEU A 91 -4.44 1.54 6.53
C LEU A 91 -4.92 2.46 5.39
N VAL A 92 -5.78 3.44 5.70
CA VAL A 92 -6.30 4.38 4.69
C VAL A 92 -5.16 5.18 4.07
N ALA A 93 -4.23 5.70 4.88
CA ALA A 93 -3.06 6.42 4.39
C ALA A 93 -2.17 5.56 3.49
N ALA A 94 -1.97 4.28 3.83
CA ALA A 94 -1.20 3.35 3.00
C ALA A 94 -1.90 3.09 1.66
N VAL A 95 -3.23 2.90 1.65
CA VAL A 95 -4.01 2.76 0.42
C VAL A 95 -3.86 4.01 -0.44
N VAL A 96 -3.90 5.20 0.14
CA VAL A 96 -3.79 6.48 -0.59
C VAL A 96 -2.37 6.76 -1.11
N ALA A 97 -1.33 6.43 -0.34
CA ALA A 97 0.05 6.81 -0.67
C ALA A 97 0.79 5.80 -1.53
N VAL A 98 0.59 4.48 -1.30
CA VAL A 98 1.43 3.45 -1.93
C VAL A 98 1.31 3.46 -3.46
N PRO A 99 0.12 3.52 -4.08
CA PRO A 99 0.03 3.54 -5.54
C PRO A 99 0.69 4.77 -6.19
N PRO A 100 0.49 6.01 -5.69
CA PRO A 100 1.28 7.17 -6.14
C PRO A 100 2.79 7.02 -6.00
N VAL A 101 3.27 6.49 -4.87
CA VAL A 101 4.70 6.23 -4.64
C VAL A 101 5.25 5.24 -5.67
N LEU A 102 4.52 4.17 -5.95
CA LEU A 102 4.93 3.18 -6.94
C LEU A 102 4.86 3.73 -8.37
N TYR A 103 3.83 4.51 -8.69
CA TYR A 103 3.69 5.19 -9.98
C TYR A 103 4.90 6.10 -10.22
N HIS A 104 5.23 6.93 -9.23
CA HIS A 104 6.40 7.79 -9.27
C HIS A 104 7.70 7.01 -9.39
N ALA A 105 7.85 5.91 -8.65
CA ALA A 105 9.02 5.04 -8.77
C ALA A 105 9.22 4.46 -10.19
N ARG A 106 8.15 4.33 -10.98
CA ARG A 106 8.19 3.80 -12.35
C ARG A 106 8.43 4.85 -13.41
N PHE A 107 7.86 6.04 -13.24
CA PHE A 107 7.80 7.06 -14.30
C PHE A 107 8.50 8.37 -13.95
N GLY A 108 8.83 8.60 -12.68
CA GLY A 108 9.43 9.85 -12.19
C GLY A 108 10.92 9.72 -11.84
N GLU A 109 11.58 10.86 -11.75
CA GLU A 109 12.97 10.96 -11.30
C GLU A 109 13.14 10.58 -9.82
N PRO A 110 14.28 10.06 -9.36
CA PRO A 110 14.46 9.74 -7.95
C PRO A 110 14.43 11.00 -7.07
N VAL A 111 13.49 11.09 -6.13
CA VAL A 111 13.43 12.19 -5.14
C VAL A 111 13.96 11.80 -3.77
N THR A 112 14.03 10.50 -3.47
CA THR A 112 14.42 10.03 -2.14
C THR A 112 15.94 9.97 -2.03
N PRO A 113 16.56 10.58 -0.99
CA PRO A 113 18.01 10.54 -0.80
C PRO A 113 18.52 9.16 -0.30
N LEU A 114 17.60 8.29 0.12
CA LEU A 114 17.92 6.94 0.58
C LEU A 114 18.23 6.02 -0.59
N SER A 115 19.16 5.09 -0.36
CA SER A 115 19.38 3.99 -1.29
C SER A 115 18.15 3.08 -1.37
N PRO A 116 17.92 2.38 -2.50
CA PRO A 116 16.77 1.47 -2.65
C PRO A 116 16.69 0.39 -1.56
N ASP A 117 17.83 -0.11 -1.09
CA ASP A 117 17.89 -1.09 -0.01
C ASP A 117 17.53 -0.46 1.35
N ALA A 118 17.92 0.80 1.60
CA ALA A 118 17.51 1.52 2.80
C ALA A 118 16.00 1.81 2.79
N SER A 119 15.43 2.21 1.65
CA SER A 119 13.98 2.38 1.51
C SER A 119 13.21 1.07 1.72
N LEU A 120 13.74 -0.06 1.23
CA LEU A 120 13.17 -1.38 1.50
C LEU A 120 13.18 -1.69 3.00
N ALA A 121 14.31 -1.48 3.67
CA ALA A 121 14.44 -1.74 5.10
C ALA A 121 13.46 -0.89 5.92
N VAL A 122 13.36 0.41 5.63
CA VAL A 122 12.41 1.32 6.29
C VAL A 122 10.96 0.86 6.06
N GLY A 123 10.60 0.50 4.83
CA GLY A 123 9.26 0.02 4.51
C GLY A 123 8.90 -1.31 5.20
N LEU A 124 9.85 -2.25 5.26
CA LEU A 124 9.65 -3.52 5.98
C LEU A 124 9.58 -3.32 7.49
N LEU A 125 10.35 -2.40 8.06
CA LEU A 125 10.26 -2.01 9.48
C LEU A 125 8.90 -1.39 9.79
N ALA A 126 8.41 -0.50 8.92
CA ALA A 126 7.07 0.09 9.05
C ALA A 126 5.97 -0.99 8.98
N ALA A 127 6.07 -1.93 8.02
CA ALA A 127 5.13 -3.05 7.91
C ALA A 127 5.16 -3.95 9.15
N GLY A 128 6.36 -4.29 9.66
CA GLY A 128 6.52 -5.06 10.89
C GLY A 128 5.92 -4.34 12.11
N GLY A 129 6.12 -3.02 12.21
CA GLY A 129 5.52 -2.19 13.25
C GLY A 129 3.99 -2.18 13.20
N LEU A 130 3.40 -2.06 12.00
CA LEU A 130 1.94 -2.13 11.80
C LEU A 130 1.37 -3.50 12.17
N LEU A 131 2.07 -4.58 11.83
CA LEU A 131 1.67 -5.94 12.20
C LEU A 131 1.72 -6.14 13.71
N ALA A 132 2.81 -5.69 14.36
CA ALA A 132 3.00 -5.79 15.80
C ALA A 132 1.97 -4.97 16.57
N TYR A 133 1.71 -3.73 16.13
CA TYR A 133 0.68 -2.88 16.73
C TYR A 133 -0.73 -3.45 16.47
N GLY A 134 -0.96 -4.03 15.29
CA GLY A 134 -2.16 -4.79 14.95
C GLY A 134 -2.45 -5.95 15.91
N ALA A 135 -1.43 -6.69 16.34
CA ALA A 135 -1.63 -7.80 17.26
C ALA A 135 -2.23 -7.39 18.61
N ALA A 136 -2.00 -6.14 19.04
CA ALA A 136 -2.54 -5.57 20.27
C ALA A 136 -3.94 -4.95 20.09
N GLU A 137 -4.17 -4.24 18.98
CA GLU A 137 -5.33 -3.34 18.83
C GLU A 137 -6.36 -3.80 17.78
N GLY A 138 -6.00 -4.73 16.90
CA GLY A 138 -6.86 -5.19 15.81
C GLY A 138 -6.07 -5.76 14.64
N LEU A 139 -5.85 -7.08 14.66
CA LEU A 139 -4.86 -7.70 13.78
C LEU A 139 -5.23 -7.63 12.31
N LEU A 140 -6.52 -7.73 11.96
CA LEU A 140 -6.94 -7.66 10.56
C LEU A 140 -6.53 -6.34 9.90
N VAL A 141 -6.75 -5.21 10.57
CA VAL A 141 -6.42 -3.88 10.04
C VAL A 141 -4.91 -3.69 9.98
N GLY A 142 -4.20 -4.08 11.04
CA GLY A 142 -2.72 -4.02 11.06
C GLY A 142 -2.08 -4.92 10.00
N ALA A 143 -2.62 -6.12 9.78
CA ALA A 143 -2.19 -7.06 8.76
C ALA A 143 -2.39 -6.51 7.34
N LEU A 144 -3.57 -5.94 7.04
CA LEU A 144 -3.83 -5.30 5.75
C LEU A 144 -2.90 -4.11 5.50
N ALA A 145 -2.71 -3.25 6.50
CA ALA A 145 -1.81 -2.11 6.38
C ALA A 145 -0.36 -2.56 6.17
N ALA A 146 0.10 -3.55 6.94
CA ALA A 146 1.43 -4.15 6.81
C ALA A 146 1.63 -4.80 5.43
N ALA A 147 0.62 -5.48 4.89
CA ALA A 147 0.68 -6.08 3.56
C ALA A 147 0.86 -5.02 2.47
N ILE A 148 0.06 -3.95 2.50
CA ILE A 148 0.12 -2.86 1.51
C ILE A 148 1.49 -2.16 1.58
N VAL A 149 1.94 -1.80 2.77
CA VAL A 149 3.23 -1.12 2.97
C VAL A 149 4.41 -2.03 2.60
N GLY A 150 4.39 -3.29 3.06
CA GLY A 150 5.45 -4.25 2.80
C GLY A 150 5.59 -4.59 1.31
N LEU A 151 4.47 -4.87 0.63
CA LEU A 151 4.46 -5.12 -0.81
C LEU A 151 4.87 -3.87 -1.60
N GLY A 152 4.40 -2.69 -1.18
CA GLY A 152 4.82 -1.42 -1.74
C GLY A 152 6.33 -1.18 -1.61
N ALA A 153 6.92 -1.52 -0.47
CA ALA A 153 8.37 -1.39 -0.26
C ALA A 153 9.17 -2.33 -1.18
N VAL A 154 8.72 -3.57 -1.35
CA VAL A 154 9.35 -4.54 -2.27
C VAL A 154 9.25 -4.06 -3.72
N ASP A 155 8.07 -3.63 -4.17
CA ASP A 155 7.89 -3.17 -5.55
C ASP A 155 8.62 -1.85 -5.83
N TYR A 156 8.63 -0.92 -4.87
CA TYR A 156 9.43 0.31 -4.95
C TYR A 156 10.92 0.00 -5.15
N ARG A 157 11.46 -0.91 -4.33
CA ARG A 157 12.86 -1.33 -4.46
C ARG A 157 13.14 -1.94 -5.81
N ARG A 158 12.24 -2.79 -6.34
CA ARG A 158 12.44 -3.43 -7.65
C ARG A 158 12.55 -2.39 -8.76
N ARG A 159 11.69 -1.38 -8.72
CA ARG A 159 11.67 -0.29 -9.71
C ARG A 159 12.91 0.61 -9.62
N ARG A 160 13.45 0.85 -8.42
CA ARG A 160 14.56 1.81 -8.22
C ARG A 160 15.96 1.20 -8.09
N GLY A 161 16.09 -0.04 -7.59
CA GLY A 161 17.37 -0.65 -7.22
C GLY A 161 17.68 -1.96 -7.93
N GLY A 162 16.84 -2.39 -8.87
CA GLY A 162 16.99 -3.68 -9.54
C GLY A 162 16.92 -4.86 -8.57
N ARG A 163 17.52 -5.99 -8.98
CA ARG A 163 17.38 -7.28 -8.29
C ARG A 163 18.01 -7.29 -6.90
N LEU A 164 17.37 -7.99 -5.96
CA LEU A 164 17.94 -8.34 -4.66
C LEU A 164 19.25 -9.13 -4.79
N ARG A 165 20.21 -8.85 -3.90
CA ARG A 165 21.36 -9.75 -3.70
C ARG A 165 20.87 -11.09 -3.13
N ARG A 166 21.37 -12.19 -3.72
CA ARG A 166 21.51 -13.57 -3.17
C ARG A 166 21.03 -13.71 -1.73
N ARG A 167 21.93 -13.23 -0.87
CA ARG A 167 21.90 -13.36 0.58
C ARG A 167 20.73 -12.61 1.23
N SER A 168 20.53 -11.34 0.88
CA SER A 168 19.45 -10.51 1.44
C SER A 168 18.08 -11.08 1.09
N ARG A 169 17.94 -11.63 -0.12
CA ARG A 169 16.73 -12.36 -0.52
C ARG A 169 16.47 -13.58 0.36
N THR A 170 17.45 -14.48 0.48
CA THR A 170 17.31 -15.70 1.27
C THR A 170 17.00 -15.39 2.73
N VAL A 171 17.68 -14.41 3.32
CA VAL A 171 17.40 -13.95 4.69
C VAL A 171 15.98 -13.41 4.81
N GLY A 172 15.55 -12.53 3.89
CA GLY A 172 14.21 -11.95 3.91
C GLY A 172 13.10 -13.01 3.82
N VAL A 173 13.25 -13.98 2.90
CA VAL A 173 12.30 -15.10 2.74
C VAL A 173 12.28 -15.98 3.99
N ALA A 174 13.45 -16.34 4.53
CA ALA A 174 13.54 -17.16 5.73
C ALA A 174 12.93 -16.44 6.95
N CYS A 175 13.18 -15.14 7.11
CA CYS A 175 12.56 -14.33 8.16
C CYS A 175 11.03 -14.26 8.01
N CYS A 176 10.52 -14.11 6.79
CA CYS A 176 9.08 -14.08 6.53
C CYS A 176 8.41 -15.43 6.85
N LEU A 177 9.02 -16.54 6.42
CA LEU A 177 8.49 -17.88 6.69
C LEU A 177 8.57 -18.23 8.18
N GLY A 178 9.73 -18.02 8.80
CA GLY A 178 9.94 -18.26 10.23
C GLY A 178 9.06 -17.36 11.10
N GLY A 179 8.96 -16.07 10.75
CA GLY A 179 8.08 -15.12 11.42
C GLY A 179 6.60 -15.48 11.25
N GLY A 180 6.18 -15.93 10.07
CA GLY A 180 4.81 -16.36 9.80
C GLY A 180 4.42 -17.58 10.63
N LEU A 181 5.30 -18.59 10.68
CA LEU A 181 5.12 -19.78 11.53
C LEU A 181 5.10 -19.42 13.02
N ALA A 182 6.01 -18.55 13.47
CA ALA A 182 6.07 -18.11 14.86
C ALA A 182 4.81 -17.33 15.25
N ALA A 183 4.36 -16.38 14.42
CA ALA A 183 3.14 -15.61 14.65
C ALA A 183 1.92 -16.52 14.72
N PHE A 184 1.80 -17.47 13.79
CA PHE A 184 0.73 -18.48 13.82
C PHE A 184 0.78 -19.31 15.11
N GLY A 185 1.95 -19.84 15.47
CA GLY A 185 2.12 -20.67 16.66
C GLY A 185 1.76 -19.95 17.95
N VAL A 186 2.25 -18.72 18.14
CA VAL A 186 1.97 -17.89 19.32
C VAL A 186 0.48 -17.52 19.42
N LEU A 187 -0.12 -17.09 18.31
CA LEU A 187 -1.54 -16.69 18.31
C LEU A 187 -2.47 -17.91 18.43
N ALA A 188 -2.11 -19.04 17.84
CA ALA A 188 -2.84 -20.30 18.03
C ALA A 188 -2.76 -20.76 19.50
N ALA A 189 -1.59 -20.71 20.13
CA ALA A 189 -1.39 -21.08 21.53
C ALA A 189 -2.16 -20.18 22.50
N THR A 190 -2.46 -18.94 22.11
CA THR A 190 -3.27 -17.98 22.89
C THR A 190 -4.76 -18.02 22.53
N GLY A 191 -5.22 -19.01 21.76
CA GLY A 191 -6.63 -19.19 21.40
C GLY A 191 -7.14 -18.29 20.27
N ARG A 192 -6.23 -17.66 19.51
CA ARG A 192 -6.53 -16.75 18.38
C ARG A 192 -6.00 -17.31 17.04
N PRO A 193 -6.39 -18.53 16.62
CA PRO A 193 -5.80 -19.18 15.45
C PRO A 193 -6.06 -18.46 14.12
N ASN A 194 -7.25 -17.87 13.95
CA ASN A 194 -7.60 -17.12 12.73
C ASN A 194 -6.73 -15.87 12.55
N GLU A 195 -6.38 -15.25 13.67
CA GLU A 195 -5.48 -14.11 13.71
C GLU A 195 -4.03 -14.54 13.39
N GLY A 196 -3.59 -15.65 13.96
CA GLY A 196 -2.33 -16.30 13.59
C GLY A 196 -2.24 -16.58 12.09
N LEU A 197 -3.31 -17.08 11.48
CA LEU A 197 -3.38 -17.33 10.04
C LEU A 197 -3.27 -16.04 9.22
N ALA A 198 -3.96 -14.96 9.63
CA ALA A 198 -3.89 -13.68 8.95
C ALA A 198 -2.48 -13.08 8.98
N ALA A 199 -1.83 -13.05 10.15
CA ALA A 199 -0.45 -12.57 10.28
C ALA A 199 0.54 -13.44 9.48
N GLY A 200 0.38 -14.76 9.58
CA GLY A 200 1.17 -15.72 8.81
C GLY A 200 1.02 -15.50 7.29
N ALA A 201 -0.20 -15.31 6.80
CA ALA A 201 -0.48 -15.08 5.39
C ALA A 201 0.18 -13.79 4.88
N VAL A 202 0.15 -12.70 5.65
CA VAL A 202 0.84 -11.45 5.27
C VAL A 202 2.33 -11.67 5.13
N LEU A 203 2.96 -12.30 6.12
CA LEU A 203 4.39 -12.56 6.10
C LEU A 203 4.77 -13.50 4.95
N VAL A 204 4.00 -14.57 4.72
CA VAL A 204 4.20 -15.46 3.56
C VAL A 204 4.05 -14.69 2.24
N THR A 205 3.10 -13.77 2.13
CA THR A 205 2.88 -12.98 0.91
C THR A 205 4.06 -12.05 0.64
N ILE A 206 4.58 -11.36 1.66
CA ILE A 206 5.78 -10.52 1.56
C ILE A 206 7.01 -11.38 1.23
N GLY A 207 7.16 -12.53 1.88
CA GLY A 207 8.23 -13.49 1.60
C GLY A 207 8.18 -14.01 0.17
N GLY A 208 6.99 -14.33 -0.33
CA GLY A 208 6.74 -14.72 -1.72
C GLY A 208 7.11 -13.60 -2.68
N ALA A 209 6.75 -12.36 -2.38
CA ALA A 209 7.17 -11.20 -3.17
C ALA A 209 8.69 -11.04 -3.19
N LEU A 210 9.38 -11.22 -2.06
CA LEU A 210 10.86 -11.22 -2.04
C LEU A 210 11.46 -12.38 -2.85
N ALA A 211 10.83 -13.55 -2.84
CA ALA A 211 11.27 -14.72 -3.58
C ALA A 211 11.10 -14.58 -5.10
N LEU A 212 9.98 -14.03 -5.56
CA LEU A 212 9.66 -13.84 -6.99
C LEU A 212 10.60 -12.85 -7.70
N ASP A 213 11.37 -12.07 -6.95
CA ASP A 213 12.44 -11.23 -7.49
C ASP A 213 13.61 -12.07 -8.08
N ALA A 214 13.48 -13.40 -8.08
CA ALA A 214 14.44 -14.37 -8.60
C ALA A 214 14.23 -14.78 -10.07
N GLY A 215 13.06 -14.52 -10.67
CA GLY A 215 12.59 -15.26 -11.85
C GLY A 215 12.47 -14.50 -13.18
N SER A 216 12.69 -13.18 -13.23
CA SER A 216 12.54 -12.36 -14.44
C SER A 216 13.82 -11.63 -14.78
#